data_AF-A0A936NKC0-F1
#
_entry.id   AF-A0A936NKC0-F1
#
_cell.length_a   1.000
_cell.length_b   1.000
_cell.length_c   1.000
_cell.angle_alpha   90.00
_cell.angle_beta   90.00
_cell.angle_gamma   90.00
#
_symmetry.space_group_name_H-M   'P 1'
#
loop_
_entity.id
_entity.type
_entity.pdbx_description
1 polymer ?
#
loop_
_entity_poly.entity_id
_entity_poly.type
_entity_poly.pdbx_seq_one_letter_code
_entity_poly.pdbx_strand_id
1 'polypeptide(L)'
;MTNSESIDNNSGEANRLVSLLDEVIASTEHPGETDSVPKLSQLIQEVISLWEKADTEEKRVNLLNIFDLAHRTLLPALEESDLKQRVEDAQSEIYNSFIVSECLIGENVSINRLDRVTRREIAANRMTKEHSLRSTADQGLAAPHLSEDELLEMVAVKKHAATASQPPNPVETIAEASSFVKKIRSAFKLFAN
;
A
#
# COMPACT_ATOMS: atom_id res chain seq x y z
N MET A 1 32.93 15.97 8.01
CA MET A 1 32.01 16.72 7.13
C MET A 1 31.72 15.76 5.98
N THR A 2 30.56 15.12 5.85
CA THR A 2 29.21 15.67 5.76
C THR A 2 28.19 14.58 6.13
N ASN A 3 27.29 14.86 7.08
CA ASN A 3 26.08 14.06 7.34
C ASN A 3 24.94 15.05 7.65
N SER A 4 24.61 15.91 6.68
CA SER A 4 23.61 16.97 6.87
C SER A 4 22.58 17.06 5.75
N GLU A 5 22.49 16.05 4.87
CA GLU A 5 21.50 16.04 3.76
C GLU A 5 20.29 15.13 4.01
N SER A 6 20.24 14.42 5.15
CA SER A 6 19.17 13.42 5.41
C SER A 6 17.98 13.96 6.22
N ILE A 7 18.09 15.14 6.85
CA ILE A 7 17.04 15.64 7.76
C ILE A 7 15.99 16.48 7.01
N ASP A 8 16.38 17.15 5.92
CA ASP A 8 15.48 18.09 5.22
C ASP A 8 14.51 17.41 4.24
N ASN A 9 14.89 16.27 3.65
CA ASN A 9 14.04 15.59 2.65
C ASN A 9 12.75 15.02 3.25
N ASN A 10 12.80 14.55 4.51
CA ASN A 10 11.66 13.92 5.17
C ASN A 10 10.57 14.95 5.55
N SER A 11 10.97 16.20 5.83
CA SER A 11 10.04 17.32 6.05
C SER A 11 9.37 17.76 4.74
N GLY A 12 10.12 17.78 3.63
CA GLY A 12 9.60 18.15 2.31
C GLY A 12 8.53 17.17 1.79
N GLU A 13 8.78 15.87 1.91
CA GLU A 13 7.84 14.82 1.47
C GLU A 13 6.53 14.83 2.30
N ALA A 14 6.63 14.99 3.62
CA ALA A 14 5.46 15.11 4.48
C ALA A 14 4.64 16.37 4.19
N ASN A 15 5.29 17.52 4.02
CA ASN A 15 4.61 18.78 3.66
C ASN A 15 3.91 18.67 2.30
N ARG A 16 4.52 17.96 1.35
CA ARG A 16 3.91 17.72 0.04
C ARG A 16 2.66 16.86 0.14
N LEU A 17 2.67 15.79 0.94
CA LEU A 17 1.48 14.96 1.18
C LEU A 17 0.33 15.77 1.79
N VAL A 18 0.63 16.61 2.78
CA VAL A 18 -0.38 17.48 3.41
C VAL A 18 -0.95 18.46 2.40
N SER A 19 -0.10 19.11 1.59
CA SER A 19 -0.55 20.01 0.52
C SER A 19 -1.48 19.30 -0.48
N LEU A 20 -1.11 18.10 -0.93
CA LEU A 20 -1.94 17.32 -1.86
C LEU A 20 -3.27 16.90 -1.22
N LEU A 21 -3.27 16.58 0.08
CA LEU A 21 -4.48 16.25 0.81
C LEU A 21 -5.42 17.46 0.92
N ASP A 22 -4.86 18.63 1.26
CA ASP A 22 -5.61 19.89 1.31
C ASP A 22 -6.20 20.23 -0.07
N GLU A 23 -5.44 20.00 -1.14
CA GLU A 23 -5.93 20.19 -2.52
C GLU A 23 -7.09 19.25 -2.88
N VAL A 24 -7.04 17.99 -2.43
CA VAL A 24 -8.13 17.02 -2.59
C VAL A 24 -9.35 17.50 -1.80
N ILE A 25 -9.18 17.85 -0.53
CA ILE A 25 -10.28 18.35 0.31
C ILE A 25 -10.93 19.59 -0.32
N ALA A 26 -10.13 20.59 -0.71
CA ALA A 26 -10.64 21.81 -1.33
C ALA A 26 -11.40 21.53 -2.64
N SER A 27 -10.95 20.56 -3.44
CA SER A 27 -11.65 20.18 -4.68
C SER A 27 -13.01 19.52 -4.45
N THR A 28 -13.31 19.06 -3.24
CA THR A 28 -14.63 18.47 -2.90
C THR A 28 -15.65 19.49 -2.43
N GLU A 29 -15.22 20.72 -2.09
CA GLU A 29 -16.10 21.81 -1.64
C GLU A 29 -16.88 22.47 -2.79
N HIS A 30 -16.50 22.19 -4.04
CA HIS A 30 -17.13 22.70 -5.25
C HIS A 30 -17.64 21.54 -6.13
N PRO A 31 -18.77 20.91 -5.75
CA PRO A 31 -19.33 19.77 -6.47
C PRO A 31 -19.64 20.15 -7.92
N GLY A 32 -18.95 19.47 -8.86
CA GLY A 32 -19.05 19.72 -10.31
C GLY A 32 -17.73 20.04 -11.01
N GLU A 33 -16.67 20.38 -10.27
CA GLU A 33 -15.31 20.49 -10.84
C GLU A 33 -14.68 19.10 -11.02
N THR A 34 -14.23 18.80 -12.24
CA THR A 34 -13.62 17.50 -12.62
C THR A 34 -12.20 17.29 -12.07
N ASP A 35 -11.66 18.25 -11.33
CA ASP A 35 -10.23 18.27 -10.94
C ASP A 35 -9.92 17.42 -9.69
N SER A 36 -10.94 16.93 -8.98
CA SER A 36 -10.78 16.19 -7.73
C SER A 36 -10.14 14.81 -7.93
N VAL A 37 -10.48 14.12 -9.03
CA VAL A 37 -9.92 12.79 -9.34
C VAL A 37 -8.45 12.85 -9.75
N PRO A 38 -8.01 13.78 -10.63
CA PRO A 38 -6.59 14.00 -10.90
C PRO A 38 -5.76 14.28 -9.64
N LYS A 39 -6.27 15.11 -8.72
CA LYS A 39 -5.58 15.42 -7.45
C LYS A 39 -5.46 14.20 -6.54
N LEU A 40 -6.53 13.40 -6.42
CA LEU A 40 -6.48 12.14 -5.68
C LEU A 40 -5.43 11.20 -6.29
N SER A 41 -5.37 11.08 -7.62
CA SER A 41 -4.36 10.26 -8.30
C SER A 41 -2.93 10.69 -7.96
N GLN A 42 -2.66 12.00 -7.89
CA GLN A 42 -1.35 12.52 -7.50
C GLN A 42 -1.02 12.21 -6.03
N LEU A 43 -1.96 12.41 -5.11
CA LEU A 43 -1.81 12.05 -3.70
C LEU A 43 -1.49 10.57 -3.56
N ILE A 44 -2.24 9.69 -4.23
CA ILE A 44 -2.05 8.25 -4.11
C ILE A 44 -0.69 7.84 -4.68
N GLN A 45 -0.25 8.41 -5.79
CA GLN A 45 1.10 8.15 -6.33
C GLN A 45 2.19 8.53 -5.32
N GLU A 46 2.01 9.64 -4.61
CA GLU A 46 2.94 10.04 -3.56
C GLU A 46 2.91 9.09 -2.36
N VAL A 47 1.72 8.70 -1.91
CA VAL A 47 1.57 7.69 -0.85
C VAL A 47 2.26 6.38 -1.24
N ILE A 48 2.08 5.89 -2.47
CA ILE A 48 2.74 4.68 -2.96
C ILE A 48 4.27 4.86 -2.95
N SER A 49 4.79 5.99 -3.41
CA SER A 49 6.23 6.25 -3.42
C SER A 49 6.82 6.27 -2.02
N LEU A 50 6.12 6.85 -1.06
CA LEU A 50 6.56 6.93 0.33
C LEU A 50 6.37 5.60 1.07
N TRP A 51 5.37 4.82 0.70
CA TRP A 51 5.16 3.47 1.22
C TRP A 51 6.35 2.56 0.94
N GLU A 52 6.90 2.61 -0.29
CA GLU A 52 8.10 1.85 -0.67
C GLU A 52 9.33 2.19 0.20
N LYS A 53 9.40 3.41 0.72
CA LYS A 53 10.49 3.90 1.58
C LYS A 53 10.19 3.73 3.08
N ALA A 54 8.96 3.36 3.45
CA ALA A 54 8.53 3.28 4.83
C ALA A 54 9.13 2.06 5.54
N ASP A 55 10.07 2.32 6.43
CA ASP A 55 10.83 1.35 7.21
C ASP A 55 10.26 1.08 8.61
N THR A 56 9.28 1.87 9.04
CA THR A 56 8.60 1.71 10.33
C THR A 56 7.10 1.49 10.14
N GLU A 57 6.51 0.75 11.09
CA GLU A 57 5.05 0.57 11.15
C GLU A 57 4.33 1.91 11.30
N GLU A 58 4.85 2.82 12.13
CA GLU A 58 4.27 4.14 12.35
C GLU A 58 4.16 4.95 11.04
N LYS A 59 5.21 4.97 10.21
CA LYS A 59 5.19 5.65 8.91
C LYS A 59 4.11 5.05 8.00
N ARG A 60 4.01 3.71 7.96
CA ARG A 60 2.99 3.01 7.16
C ARG A 60 1.57 3.34 7.63
N VAL A 61 1.34 3.33 8.94
CA VAL A 61 0.04 3.70 9.52
C VAL A 61 -0.33 5.14 9.17
N ASN A 62 0.62 6.08 9.25
CA ASN A 62 0.38 7.48 8.88
C ASN A 62 0.03 7.62 7.39
N LEU A 63 0.71 6.90 6.50
CA LEU A 63 0.39 6.86 5.08
C LEU A 63 -1.01 6.28 4.80
N LEU A 64 -1.40 5.21 5.49
CA LEU A 64 -2.76 4.65 5.40
C LEU A 64 -3.82 5.63 5.89
N ASN A 65 -3.55 6.40 6.94
CA ASN A 65 -4.47 7.43 7.43
C ASN A 65 -4.70 8.52 6.38
N ILE A 66 -3.63 9.01 5.73
CA ILE A 66 -3.73 10.03 4.68
C ILE A 66 -4.52 9.49 3.48
N PHE A 67 -4.20 8.27 3.06
CA PHE A 67 -4.89 7.58 1.97
C PHE A 67 -6.40 7.40 2.26
N ASP A 68 -6.74 6.83 3.40
CA ASP A 68 -8.13 6.58 3.81
C ASP A 68 -8.90 7.89 3.96
N LEU A 69 -8.29 8.93 4.54
CA LEU A 69 -8.92 10.25 4.67
C LEU A 69 -9.21 10.88 3.31
N ALA A 70 -8.25 10.87 2.38
CA ALA A 70 -8.45 11.42 1.04
C ALA A 70 -9.64 10.76 0.32
N HIS A 71 -9.74 9.42 0.41
CA HIS A 71 -10.86 8.68 -0.15
C HIS A 71 -12.20 8.97 0.53
N ARG A 72 -12.22 9.00 1.87
CA ARG A 72 -13.44 9.31 2.64
C ARG A 72 -13.98 10.72 2.35
N THR A 73 -13.08 11.65 2.03
CA THR A 73 -13.47 13.00 1.62
C THR A 73 -13.97 13.03 0.18
N LEU A 74 -13.29 12.36 -0.75
CA LEU A 74 -13.67 12.41 -2.17
C LEU A 74 -14.92 11.61 -2.50
N LEU A 75 -15.05 10.38 -2.00
CA LEU A 75 -16.11 9.45 -2.41
C LEU A 75 -17.54 10.02 -2.28
N PRO A 76 -17.90 10.74 -1.19
CA PRO A 76 -19.21 11.36 -1.07
C PRO A 76 -19.44 12.52 -2.06
N ALA A 77 -18.38 13.15 -2.56
CA ALA A 77 -18.46 14.25 -3.52
C ALA A 77 -18.59 13.76 -4.97
N LEU A 78 -18.36 12.46 -5.22
CA LEU A 78 -18.61 11.84 -6.52
C LEU A 78 -20.08 11.41 -6.61
N GLU A 79 -20.75 11.83 -7.67
CA GLU A 79 -22.08 11.32 -8.03
C GLU A 79 -22.04 9.80 -8.23
N GLU A 80 -23.14 9.12 -7.90
CA GLU A 80 -23.31 7.68 -8.15
C GLU A 80 -23.14 7.40 -9.65
N SER A 81 -21.97 6.87 -10.00
CA SER A 81 -21.50 6.78 -11.38
C SER A 81 -20.45 5.68 -11.53
N ASP A 82 -20.21 5.26 -12.77
CA ASP A 82 -19.12 4.35 -13.11
C ASP A 82 -17.76 4.87 -12.61
N LEU A 83 -17.59 6.19 -12.55
CA LEU A 83 -16.37 6.81 -12.03
C LEU A 83 -16.20 6.54 -10.52
N LYS A 84 -17.27 6.73 -9.74
CA LYS A 84 -17.26 6.44 -8.31
C LYS A 84 -16.92 4.98 -8.04
N GLN A 85 -17.58 4.05 -8.72
CA GLN A 85 -17.30 2.61 -8.59
C GLN A 85 -15.83 2.29 -8.90
N ARG A 86 -15.29 2.86 -9.98
CA ARG A 86 -13.88 2.65 -10.33
C ARG A 86 -12.94 3.17 -9.23
N VAL A 87 -13.22 4.33 -8.65
CA VAL A 87 -12.42 4.88 -7.54
C VAL A 87 -12.47 3.96 -6.32
N GLU A 88 -13.63 3.40 -5.97
CA GLU A 88 -13.79 2.44 -4.87
C GLU A 88 -13.04 1.12 -5.14
N ASP A 89 -13.12 0.59 -6.36
CA ASP A 89 -12.41 -0.62 -6.77
C ASP A 89 -10.90 -0.42 -6.68
N ALA A 90 -10.40 0.70 -7.25
CA ALA A 90 -8.99 1.06 -7.19
C ALA A 90 -8.53 1.23 -5.74
N GLN A 91 -9.32 1.91 -4.90
CA GLN A 91 -9.02 2.07 -3.48
C GLN A 91 -8.83 0.71 -2.80
N SER A 92 -9.77 -0.21 -3.01
CA SER A 92 -9.75 -1.55 -2.41
C SER A 92 -8.52 -2.33 -2.86
N GLU A 93 -8.17 -2.28 -4.15
CA GLU A 93 -6.98 -2.94 -4.68
C GLU A 93 -5.69 -2.38 -4.05
N ILE A 94 -5.54 -1.06 -3.99
CA ILE A 94 -4.35 -0.39 -3.43
C ILE A 94 -4.24 -0.66 -1.93
N TYR A 95 -5.34 -0.57 -1.20
CA TYR A 95 -5.36 -0.82 0.23
C TYR A 95 -4.92 -2.26 0.53
N ASN A 96 -5.51 -3.25 -0.15
CA ASN A 96 -5.10 -4.65 -0.04
C ASN A 96 -3.63 -4.85 -0.38
N SER A 97 -3.12 -4.08 -1.34
CA SER A 97 -1.71 -4.07 -1.73
C SER A 97 -0.79 -3.62 -0.62
N PHE A 98 -1.12 -2.53 0.06
CA PHE A 98 -0.38 -2.06 1.23
C PHE A 98 -0.38 -3.13 2.32
N ILE A 99 -1.55 -3.67 2.68
CA ILE A 99 -1.67 -4.69 3.73
C ILE A 99 -0.82 -5.92 3.42
N VAL A 100 -0.94 -6.48 2.21
CA VAL A 100 -0.17 -7.68 1.82
C VAL A 100 1.33 -7.38 1.81
N SER A 101 1.75 -6.23 1.27
CA SER A 101 3.17 -5.86 1.21
C SER A 101 3.82 -5.72 2.59
N GLU A 102 3.08 -5.22 3.58
CA GLU A 102 3.55 -5.11 4.97
C GLU A 102 3.77 -6.49 5.61
N CYS A 103 3.06 -7.51 5.12
CA CYS A 103 3.12 -8.87 5.65
C CYS A 103 4.21 -9.73 4.99
N LEU A 104 4.92 -9.22 3.99
CA LEU A 104 5.96 -9.98 3.30
C LEU A 104 7.23 -10.13 4.15
N ILE A 105 7.80 -11.34 4.12
CA ILE A 105 9.16 -11.67 4.54
C ILE A 105 9.83 -12.34 3.33
N GLY A 106 10.66 -11.57 2.63
CA GLY A 106 11.11 -11.95 1.29
C GLY A 106 9.93 -12.03 0.32
N GLU A 107 9.71 -13.22 -0.25
CA GLU A 107 8.62 -13.48 -1.21
C GLU A 107 7.38 -14.10 -0.55
N ASN A 108 7.45 -14.44 0.74
CA ASN A 108 6.40 -15.15 1.45
C ASN A 108 5.57 -14.21 2.31
N VAL A 109 4.26 -14.44 2.37
CA VAL A 109 3.38 -13.75 3.31
C VAL A 109 3.47 -14.43 4.68
N SER A 110 3.83 -13.66 5.72
CA SER A 110 3.73 -14.13 7.09
C SER A 110 2.28 -14.06 7.58
N ILE A 111 1.71 -15.22 7.90
CA ILE A 111 0.35 -15.32 8.48
C ILE A 111 0.26 -14.57 9.80
N ASN A 112 1.30 -14.62 10.64
CA ASN A 112 1.33 -13.89 11.91
C ASN A 112 1.33 -12.37 11.70
N ARG A 113 2.03 -11.86 10.67
CA ARG A 113 1.94 -10.44 10.29
C ARG A 113 0.57 -10.10 9.74
N LEU A 114 0.00 -10.96 8.91
CA LEU A 114 -1.32 -10.74 8.32
C LEU A 114 -2.42 -10.65 9.38
N ASP A 115 -2.43 -11.53 10.38
CA ASP A 115 -3.37 -11.42 11.51
C ASP A 115 -3.15 -10.13 12.31
N ARG A 116 -1.90 -9.81 12.65
CA ARG A 116 -1.58 -8.59 13.41
C ARG A 116 -2.02 -7.33 12.67
N VAL A 117 -1.70 -7.22 11.39
CA VAL A 117 -2.05 -6.08 10.54
C VAL A 117 -3.56 -6.00 10.38
N THR A 118 -4.24 -7.09 10.01
CA THR A 118 -5.71 -7.06 9.84
C THR A 118 -6.44 -6.70 11.15
N ARG A 119 -5.94 -7.15 12.31
CA ARG A 119 -6.46 -6.69 13.63
C ARG A 119 -6.28 -5.20 13.85
N ARG A 120 -5.10 -4.66 13.54
CA ARG A 120 -4.81 -3.22 13.63
C ARG A 120 -5.77 -2.43 12.75
N GLU A 121 -5.98 -2.88 11.52
CA GLU A 121 -6.85 -2.20 10.56
C GLU A 121 -8.34 -2.24 10.96
N ILE A 122 -8.78 -3.34 11.56
CA ILE A 122 -10.13 -3.44 12.17
C ILE A 122 -10.25 -2.49 13.36
N ALA A 123 -9.25 -2.44 14.25
CA ALA A 123 -9.25 -1.54 15.40
C ALA A 123 -9.24 -0.06 14.97
N ALA A 124 -8.61 0.25 13.85
CA ALA A 124 -8.61 1.59 13.24
C ALA A 124 -9.85 1.90 12.39
N ASN A 125 -10.82 0.97 12.31
CA ASN A 125 -12.04 1.11 11.52
C ASN A 125 -11.78 1.41 10.03
N ARG A 126 -10.69 0.87 9.47
CA ARG A 126 -10.37 0.91 8.03
C ARG A 126 -10.69 -0.41 7.33
N MET A 127 -10.79 -1.50 8.09
CA MET A 127 -11.15 -2.83 7.62
C MET A 127 -12.34 -3.37 8.43
N THR A 128 -13.28 -4.05 7.77
CA THR A 128 -14.38 -4.73 8.44
C THR A 128 -13.95 -6.10 8.97
N LYS A 129 -14.71 -6.68 9.90
CA LYS A 129 -14.38 -8.01 10.44
C LYS A 129 -14.57 -9.11 9.41
N GLU A 130 -15.46 -8.89 8.46
CA GLU A 130 -15.83 -9.81 7.37
C GLU A 130 -14.90 -9.67 6.16
N HIS A 131 -13.90 -8.79 6.23
CA HIS A 131 -12.97 -8.56 5.14
C HIS A 131 -12.22 -9.83 4.74
N SER A 132 -12.03 -10.05 3.43
CA SER A 132 -11.45 -11.28 2.89
C SER A 132 -10.05 -11.57 3.45
N LEU A 133 -9.18 -10.56 3.53
CA LEU A 133 -7.84 -10.71 4.13
C LEU A 133 -7.88 -11.14 5.60
N ARG A 134 -8.89 -10.71 6.35
CA ARG A 134 -9.08 -11.14 7.74
C ARG A 134 -9.46 -12.62 7.80
N SER A 135 -10.41 -13.04 6.97
CA SER A 135 -10.78 -14.45 6.84
C SER A 135 -9.58 -15.32 6.44
N THR A 136 -8.75 -14.85 5.50
CA THR A 136 -7.50 -15.52 5.12
C THR A 136 -6.53 -15.64 6.29
N ALA A 137 -6.38 -14.59 7.11
CA ALA A 137 -5.53 -14.62 8.29
C ALA A 137 -6.01 -15.66 9.32
N ASP A 138 -7.32 -15.67 9.64
CA ASP A 138 -7.90 -16.61 10.59
C ASP A 138 -7.77 -18.06 10.12
N GLN A 139 -8.00 -18.33 8.82
CA GLN A 139 -7.80 -19.65 8.22
C GLN A 139 -6.33 -20.07 8.22
N GLY A 140 -5.42 -19.15 7.87
CA GLY A 140 -3.99 -19.40 7.89
C GLY A 140 -3.46 -19.72 9.28
N LEU A 141 -3.97 -19.05 10.31
CA LEU A 141 -3.60 -19.30 11.71
C LEU A 141 -4.07 -20.67 12.20
N ALA A 142 -5.20 -21.17 11.69
CA ALA A 142 -5.72 -22.49 12.02
C ALA A 142 -4.97 -23.63 11.31
N ALA A 143 -4.21 -23.32 10.26
CA ALA A 143 -3.40 -24.29 9.51
C ALA A 143 -1.92 -24.27 9.98
N PRO A 144 -1.17 -25.37 9.76
CA PRO A 144 0.28 -25.33 9.87
C PRO A 144 0.85 -24.24 8.95
N HIS A 145 1.61 -23.32 9.53
CA HIS A 145 2.25 -22.22 8.82
C HIS A 145 3.64 -21.97 9.40
N LEU A 146 4.51 -21.34 8.60
CA LEU A 146 5.85 -21.00 9.03
C LEU A 146 5.82 -19.82 9.99
N SER A 147 6.64 -19.90 11.03
CA SER A 147 6.96 -18.79 11.91
C SER A 147 7.74 -17.69 11.18
N GLU A 148 7.76 -16.48 11.75
CA GLU A 148 8.56 -15.39 11.18
C GLU A 148 10.06 -15.74 11.12
N ASP A 149 10.58 -16.44 12.14
CA ASP A 149 11.98 -16.85 12.20
C ASP A 149 12.33 -17.86 11.10
N GLU A 150 11.48 -18.86 10.86
CA GLU A 150 11.66 -19.81 9.76
C GLU A 150 11.62 -19.12 8.39
N LEU A 151 10.73 -18.13 8.21
CA LEU A 151 10.68 -17.34 6.98
C LEU A 151 11.95 -16.51 6.78
N LEU A 152 12.48 -15.90 7.85
CA LEU A 152 13.75 -15.17 7.80
C LEU A 152 14.93 -16.09 7.48
N GLU A 153 14.95 -17.30 8.05
CA GLU A 153 15.96 -18.31 7.74
C GLU A 153 15.91 -18.72 6.27
N MET A 154 14.72 -18.98 5.71
CA MET A 154 14.55 -19.27 4.29
C MET A 154 15.07 -18.15 3.39
N VAL A 155 14.82 -16.89 3.76
CA VAL A 155 15.34 -15.73 3.02
C VAL A 155 16.87 -15.67 3.10
N ALA A 156 17.45 -15.92 4.27
CA ALA A 156 18.90 -15.96 4.46
C ALA A 156 19.54 -17.08 3.62
N VAL A 157 18.97 -18.30 3.66
CA VAL A 157 19.42 -19.46 2.88
C VAL A 157 19.36 -19.16 1.38
N LYS A 158 18.24 -18.62 0.87
CA LYS A 158 18.11 -18.20 -0.54
C LYS A 158 19.17 -17.18 -0.92
N LYS A 159 19.43 -16.18 -0.07
CA LYS A 159 20.45 -15.15 -0.32
C LYS A 159 21.86 -15.75 -0.37
N HIS A 160 22.18 -16.66 0.54
CA HIS A 160 23.47 -17.36 0.55
C HIS A 160 23.64 -18.28 -0.67
N ALA A 161 22.60 -19.02 -1.06
CA ALA A 161 22.61 -19.88 -2.26
C ALA A 161 22.75 -19.06 -3.56
N ALA A 162 22.06 -17.91 -3.67
CA ALA A 162 22.19 -17.01 -4.81
C ALA A 162 23.58 -16.34 -4.92
N THR A 163 24.25 -16.15 -3.77
CA THR A 163 25.63 -15.60 -3.75
C THR A 163 26.68 -16.67 -4.12
N ALA A 164 26.34 -17.96 -3.93
CA ALA A 164 27.23 -19.09 -4.22
C ALA A 164 27.04 -19.69 -5.64
N SER A 165 26.14 -19.15 -6.47
CA SER A 165 25.84 -19.70 -7.80
C SER A 165 25.40 -18.62 -8.79
N GLN A 166 26.19 -18.34 -9.84
CA GLN A 166 25.65 -17.74 -11.07
C GLN A 166 24.76 -18.77 -11.81
N PRO A 167 23.77 -18.34 -12.61
CA PRO A 167 22.37 -18.61 -12.30
C PRO A 167 21.73 -19.66 -13.24
N PRO A 168 20.58 -20.24 -12.86
CA PRO A 168 19.52 -20.58 -13.80
C PRO A 168 18.41 -19.52 -13.78
N ASN A 169 17.98 -19.15 -15.00
CA ASN A 169 16.94 -18.24 -15.46
C ASN A 169 16.01 -17.48 -14.46
N PRO A 170 15.94 -16.13 -14.55
CA PRO A 170 15.19 -15.25 -13.64
C PRO A 170 13.78 -14.86 -14.13
N VAL A 171 13.02 -15.74 -14.81
CA VAL A 171 11.83 -15.29 -15.56
C VAL A 171 10.52 -15.29 -14.75
N GLU A 172 10.35 -16.07 -13.68
CA GLU A 172 9.01 -16.21 -13.06
C GLU A 172 8.80 -15.52 -11.71
N THR A 173 9.82 -15.25 -10.89
CA THR A 173 9.57 -14.92 -9.47
C THR A 173 9.72 -13.43 -9.10
N ILE A 174 10.43 -12.63 -9.89
CA ILE A 174 10.48 -11.15 -9.73
C ILE A 174 9.32 -10.47 -10.45
N ALA A 175 8.66 -11.22 -11.35
CA ALA A 175 7.56 -10.74 -12.14
C ALA A 175 6.36 -10.34 -11.26
N GLU A 176 6.04 -11.02 -10.17
CA GLU A 176 4.78 -10.76 -9.44
C GLU A 176 4.80 -9.50 -8.57
N ALA A 177 5.85 -9.24 -7.78
CA ALA A 177 5.94 -8.01 -6.99
C ALA A 177 6.18 -6.75 -7.86
N SER A 178 6.95 -6.88 -8.95
CA SER A 178 7.14 -5.80 -9.93
C SER A 178 5.91 -5.63 -10.85
N SER A 179 5.21 -6.70 -11.20
CA SER A 179 3.91 -6.70 -11.89
C SER A 179 2.84 -6.07 -11.02
N PHE A 180 2.91 -6.21 -9.70
CA PHE A 180 1.94 -5.67 -8.77
C PHE A 180 1.97 -4.14 -8.70
N VAL A 181 3.14 -3.54 -8.50
CA VAL A 181 3.31 -2.08 -8.59
C VAL A 181 3.00 -1.57 -10.00
N LYS A 182 3.32 -2.35 -11.04
CA LYS A 182 2.92 -2.04 -12.42
C LYS A 182 1.41 -2.13 -12.63
N LYS A 183 0.70 -3.07 -12.00
CA LYS A 183 -0.75 -3.23 -12.05
C LYS A 183 -1.44 -2.06 -11.36
N ILE A 184 -0.97 -1.67 -10.17
CA ILE A 184 -1.45 -0.47 -9.46
C ILE A 184 -1.25 0.79 -10.30
N ARG A 185 -0.05 1.00 -10.87
CA ARG A 185 0.19 2.13 -11.80
C ARG A 185 -0.66 2.04 -13.07
N SER A 186 -1.03 0.84 -13.53
CA SER A 186 -1.87 0.63 -14.73
C SER A 186 -3.35 0.86 -14.45
N ALA A 187 -3.85 0.48 -13.27
CA ALA A 187 -5.20 0.80 -12.81
C ALA A 187 -5.41 2.33 -12.77
N PHE A 188 -4.38 3.09 -12.37
CA PHE A 188 -4.45 4.56 -12.41
C PHE A 188 -4.43 5.19 -13.80
N LYS A 189 -3.76 4.56 -14.79
CA LYS A 189 -3.81 5.04 -16.18
C LYS A 189 -5.23 5.06 -16.74
N LEU A 190 -6.14 4.26 -16.20
CA LEU A 190 -7.54 4.28 -16.60
C LEU A 190 -8.24 5.59 -16.20
N PHE A 191 -7.80 6.29 -15.14
CA PHE A 191 -8.40 7.56 -14.68
C PHE A 191 -7.80 8.80 -15.34
N ALA A 192 -6.76 8.64 -16.17
CA ALA A 192 -6.07 9.73 -16.85
C ALA A 192 -6.54 9.97 -18.29
N ASN A 193 -7.60 9.27 -18.74
CA ASN A 193 -8.21 9.39 -20.07
C ASN A 193 -9.66 9.87 -19.97
#